data_AF-A0A538D3A4-F1
#
_entry.id   AF-A0A538D3A4-F1
#
_cell.length_a   1.000
_cell.length_b   1.000
_cell.length_c   1.000
_cell.angle_alpha   90.00
_cell.angle_beta   90.00
_cell.angle_gamma   90.00
#
_symmetry.space_group_name_H-M   'P 1'
#
loop_
_entity.id
_entity.type
_entity.pdbx_description
1 polymer ?
#
loop_
_entity_poly.entity_id
_entity_poly.type
_entity_poly.pdbx_seq_one_letter_code
_entity_poly.pdbx_strand_id
1 'polypeptide(L)'
;MRVVVAFDHRGVHVRETVLETLRGLSYEVVDRGVDTNAVRVDYPDKAREVGEAILAGDAERGILVCGSGVGASIAACKLAGIRAAI
;
A
#
# COMPACT_ATOMS: atom_id res chain seq x y z
N MET A 1 10.05 -11.50 5.71
CA MET A 1 9.40 -11.02 4.48
C MET A 1 9.29 -9.51 4.54
N ARG A 2 9.54 -8.84 3.42
CA ARG A 2 9.40 -7.38 3.32
C ARG A 2 8.09 -6.98 2.63
N VAL A 3 7.34 -6.09 3.27
CA VAL A 3 6.02 -5.65 2.82
C VAL A 3 6.03 -4.14 2.61
N VAL A 4 5.73 -3.69 1.39
CA VAL A 4 5.49 -2.27 1.11
C VAL A 4 4.05 -1.91 1.43
N VAL A 5 3.83 -0.82 2.16
CA VAL A 5 2.50 -0.41 2.61
C VAL A 5 2.25 1.04 2.21
N ALA A 6 1.07 1.30 1.65
CA ALA A 6 0.63 2.65 1.31
C ALA A 6 -0.84 2.88 1.66
N PHE A 7 -1.18 4.15 1.84
CA PHE A 7 -2.50 4.63 2.22
C PHE A 7 -2.85 5.84 1.36
N ASP A 8 -4.12 5.93 0.93
CA ASP A 8 -4.66 7.21 0.47
C ASP A 8 -5.25 8.02 1.64
N HIS A 9 -5.72 9.23 1.33
CA HIS A 9 -6.32 10.13 2.31
C HIS A 9 -7.58 9.58 3.00
N ARG A 10 -8.21 8.56 2.42
CA ARG A 10 -9.36 7.86 3.01
C ARG A 10 -8.94 6.64 3.83
N GLY A 11 -7.83 5.98 3.49
CA GLY A 11 -7.33 4.77 4.14
C GLY A 11 -6.42 5.02 5.34
N VAL A 12 -5.83 6.21 5.46
CA VAL A 12 -4.83 6.54 6.50
C VAL A 12 -5.34 6.42 7.96
N HIS A 13 -6.65 6.40 8.18
CA HIS A 13 -7.23 6.22 9.52
C HIS A 13 -6.92 4.85 10.15
N VAL A 14 -6.57 3.83 9.36
CA VAL A 14 -6.11 2.51 9.86
C VAL A 14 -4.59 2.33 9.79
N ARG A 15 -3.83 3.38 9.46
CA ARG A 15 -2.38 3.32 9.23
C ARG A 15 -1.63 2.67 10.38
N GLU A 16 -1.75 3.22 11.58
CA GLU A 16 -1.00 2.71 12.75
C GLU A 16 -1.36 1.25 13.03
N THR A 17 -2.64 0.89 13.02
CA THR A 17 -3.08 -0.48 13.25
C THR A 17 -2.45 -1.46 12.25
N VAL A 18 -2.41 -1.11 10.96
CA VAL A 18 -1.77 -1.95 9.92
C VAL A 18 -0.26 -2.05 10.15
N LEU A 19 0.42 -0.93 10.35
CA LEU A 19 1.88 -0.90 10.51
C LEU A 19 2.34 -1.64 11.78
N GLU A 20 1.66 -1.42 12.90
CA GLU A 20 1.95 -2.09 14.18
C GLU A 20 1.67 -3.59 14.09
N THR A 21 0.57 -3.99 13.45
CA THR A 21 0.26 -5.42 13.26
C THR A 21 1.37 -6.11 12.46
N LEU A 22 1.80 -5.52 11.34
CA LEU A 22 2.84 -6.10 10.50
C LEU A 22 4.20 -6.18 11.23
N ARG A 23 4.55 -5.12 11.97
CA ARG A 23 5.78 -5.10 12.79
C ARG A 23 5.71 -6.15 13.91
N GLY A 24 4.57 -6.30 14.57
CA GLY A 24 4.33 -7.33 15.59
C GLY A 24 4.43 -8.76 15.05
N LEU A 25 4.12 -8.96 13.78
CA LEU A 25 4.32 -10.21 13.04
C LEU A 25 5.75 -10.39 12.51
N SER A 26 6.69 -9.52 12.88
CA SER A 26 8.10 -9.55 12.46
C SER A 26 8.33 -9.37 10.95
N TYR A 27 7.42 -8.67 10.26
CA TYR A 27 7.65 -8.24 8.88
C TYR A 27 8.51 -6.97 8.83
N GLU A 28 9.36 -6.87 7.81
CA GLU A 28 10.04 -5.61 7.48
C GLU A 28 9.08 -4.73 6.70
N VAL A 29 8.68 -3.59 7.27
CA VAL A 29 7.64 -2.72 6.71
C VAL A 29 8.26 -1.53 6.01
N VAL A 30 8.01 -1.39 4.70
CA VAL A 30 8.38 -0.23 3.90
C VAL A 30 7.15 0.67 3.76
N ASP A 31 7.06 1.69 4.60
CA ASP A 31 5.95 2.62 4.61
C ASP A 31 6.12 3.72 3.54
N ARG A 32 5.13 3.86 2.65
CA ARG A 32 5.08 4.87 1.58
C ARG A 32 4.02 5.95 1.84
N GLY A 33 3.48 6.01 3.06
CA GLY A 33 2.47 6.99 3.47
C GLY A 33 1.17 6.87 2.67
N VAL A 34 0.25 7.83 2.74
CA VAL A 34 0.36 9.12 3.47
C VAL A 34 0.21 8.97 4.99
N ASP A 35 0.64 9.99 5.75
CA ASP A 35 0.64 9.98 7.23
C ASP A 35 -0.60 10.62 7.86
N THR A 36 -1.37 11.38 7.08
CA THR A 36 -2.58 12.07 7.56
C THR A 36 -3.61 12.23 6.46
N ASN A 37 -4.89 12.31 6.84
CA ASN A 37 -6.01 12.53 5.90
C ASN A 37 -6.08 13.97 5.37
N ALA A 38 -5.37 14.90 6.00
CA ALA A 38 -5.23 16.28 5.52
C ALA A 38 -4.46 16.34 4.19
N VAL A 39 -3.54 15.39 3.98
CA VAL A 39 -2.78 15.27 2.73
C VAL A 39 -3.59 14.43 1.75
N ARG A 40 -4.26 15.12 0.82
CA ARG A 40 -5.04 14.46 -0.24
C ARG A 40 -4.10 13.99 -1.35
N VAL A 41 -4.16 12.69 -1.63
CA VAL A 41 -3.45 12.03 -2.71
C VAL A 41 -4.39 11.11 -3.47
N ASP A 42 -4.01 10.79 -4.71
CA ASP A 42 -4.75 9.87 -5.56
C ASP A 42 -4.21 8.45 -5.40
N TYR A 43 -5.11 7.50 -5.09
CA TYR A 43 -4.75 6.10 -4.89
C TYR A 43 -4.04 5.42 -6.09
N PRO A 44 -4.21 5.83 -7.38
CA PRO A 44 -3.44 5.25 -8.47
C PRO A 44 -1.94 5.51 -8.36
N ASP A 45 -1.52 6.66 -7.82
CA ASP A 45 -0.10 6.96 -7.63
C ASP A 45 0.49 6.07 -6.52
N LYS A 46 -0.26 5.85 -5.45
CA LYS A 46 0.12 4.88 -4.41
C LYS A 46 0.13 3.44 -4.90
N ALA A 47 -0.79 3.07 -5.79
CA ALA A 47 -0.77 1.75 -6.44
C ALA A 47 0.50 1.56 -7.28
N ARG A 48 0.93 2.62 -8.00
CA ARG A 48 2.19 2.63 -8.75
C ARG A 48 3.41 2.49 -7.84
N GLU A 49 3.51 3.31 -6.79
CA GLU A 49 4.62 3.23 -5.81
C GLU A 49 4.75 1.81 -5.19
N VAL A 50 3.61 1.21 -4.80
CA VAL A 50 3.57 -0.16 -4.25
C VAL A 50 3.99 -1.20 -5.28
N GLY A 51 3.43 -1.13 -6.50
CA GLY A 51 3.73 -2.10 -7.55
C GLY A 51 5.17 -2.01 -8.05
N GLU A 52 5.70 -0.80 -8.23
CA GLU A 52 7.10 -0.58 -8.63
C GLU A 52 8.07 -1.11 -7.58
N ALA A 53 7.80 -0.91 -6.28
CA ALA A 53 8.62 -1.49 -5.22
C ALA A 53 8.66 -3.03 -5.27
N ILE A 54 7.53 -3.68 -5.59
CA ILE A 54 7.51 -5.15 -5.75
C ILE A 54 8.27 -5.57 -7.01
N LEU A 55 8.06 -4.89 -8.14
CA LEU A 55 8.71 -5.21 -9.42
C LEU A 55 10.23 -4.97 -9.36
N ALA A 56 10.69 -3.99 -8.58
CA ALA A 56 12.10 -3.72 -8.34
C ALA A 56 12.78 -4.73 -7.39
N GLY A 57 12.01 -5.59 -6.73
CA GLY A 57 12.51 -6.49 -5.68
C GLY A 57 12.76 -5.80 -4.33
N ASP A 58 12.32 -4.55 -4.18
CA ASP A 58 12.41 -3.80 -2.92
C ASP A 58 11.41 -4.30 -1.88
N ALA A 59 10.40 -5.07 -2.27
CA ALA A 59 9.45 -5.76 -1.38
C ALA A 59 8.89 -7.04 -2.02
N GLU A 60 8.47 -8.01 -1.22
CA GLU A 60 7.89 -9.27 -1.69
C GLU A 60 6.36 -9.21 -1.85
N ARG A 61 5.71 -8.35 -1.06
CA ARG A 61 4.26 -8.15 -1.02
C ARG A 61 3.92 -6.68 -0.79
N GLY A 62 2.70 -6.30 -1.16
CA GLY A 62 2.19 -4.94 -1.00
C GLY A 62 0.82 -4.90 -0.35
N ILE A 63 0.58 -3.87 0.46
CA ILE A 63 -0.73 -3.53 1.01
C ILE A 63 -1.01 -2.08 0.61
N LEU A 64 -2.14 -1.83 -0.05
CA LEU A 64 -2.62 -0.49 -0.36
C LEU A 64 -4.01 -0.31 0.21
N VAL A 65 -4.16 0.64 1.12
CA VAL A 65 -5.44 0.96 1.74
C VAL A 65 -6.00 2.23 1.13
N CYS A 66 -7.18 2.12 0.50
CA CYS A 66 -8.00 3.26 0.12
C CYS A 66 -9.38 3.17 0.78
N GLY A 67 -10.28 4.11 0.48
CA GLY A 67 -11.59 4.15 1.13
C GLY A 67 -12.43 2.86 0.98
N SER A 68 -12.33 2.14 -0.13
CA SER A 68 -13.02 0.86 -0.33
C SER A 68 -12.13 -0.30 -0.77
N GLY A 69 -10.83 -0.05 -1.00
CA GLY A 69 -9.86 -0.97 -1.63
C GLY A 69 -10.08 -1.30 -3.12
N VAL A 70 -11.29 -1.11 -3.67
CA VAL A 70 -11.62 -1.55 -5.05
C VAL A 70 -10.85 -0.78 -6.11
N GLY A 71 -10.81 0.55 -6.00
CA GLY A 71 -10.06 1.39 -6.94
C GLY A 71 -8.55 1.12 -6.88
N ALA A 72 -8.04 0.90 -5.66
CA ALA A 72 -6.65 0.55 -5.42
C ALA A 72 -6.26 -0.77 -6.07
N SER A 73 -7.07 -1.82 -5.90
CA SER A 73 -6.79 -3.14 -6.50
C SER A 73 -6.88 -3.10 -8.03
N ILE A 74 -7.86 -2.37 -8.59
CA ILE A 74 -7.96 -2.15 -10.04
C ILE A 74 -6.71 -1.45 -10.58
N ALA A 75 -6.28 -0.36 -9.94
CA ALA A 75 -5.11 0.40 -10.36
C ALA A 75 -3.82 -0.44 -10.30
N ALA A 76 -3.61 -1.18 -9.21
CA ALA A 76 -2.46 -2.07 -9.05
C ALA A 76 -2.43 -3.17 -10.12
N CYS A 77 -3.57 -3.78 -10.44
CA CYS A 77 -3.70 -4.79 -11.49
C CYS A 77 -3.45 -4.27 -12.91
N LYS A 78 -3.30 -2.95 -13.13
CA LYS A 78 -2.86 -2.40 -14.42
C LYS A 78 -1.34 -2.45 -14.61
N LEU A 79 -0.58 -2.68 -13.55
CA LEU A 79 0.88 -2.81 -13.62
C LEU A 79 1.24 -4.24 -14.05
N ALA A 80 1.95 -4.37 -15.16
CA ALA A 80 2.36 -5.68 -15.66
C ALA A 80 3.21 -6.42 -14.61
N GLY A 81 2.82 -7.65 -14.28
CA GLY A 81 3.49 -8.46 -13.25
C GLY A 81 2.88 -8.33 -11.84
N ILE A 82 1.98 -7.38 -11.60
CA ILE A 82 1.28 -7.22 -10.32
C ILE A 82 -0.09 -7.89 -10.37
N ARG A 83 -0.42 -8.60 -9.29
CA ARG A 83 -1.76 -9.15 -9.02
C ARG A 83 -2.21 -8.66 -7.65
N ALA A 84 -3.32 -7.94 -7.61
CA ALA A 84 -3.92 -7.42 -6.40
C ALA A 84 -5.31 -8.03 -6.18
N ALA A 85 -5.67 -8.20 -4.92
CA ALA A 85 -6.98 -8.66 -4.48
C ALA A 85 -7.53 -7.69 -3.42
N ILE A 86 -8.82 -7.79 -3.16
CA ILE A 86 -9.52 -7.06 -2.10
C ILE A 86 -10.34 -8.02 -1.25
#